data_AF-A0A7X7NUU4-F1
#
_entry.id   AF-A0A7X7NUU4-F1
#
_cell.length_a   1.000
_cell.length_b   1.000
_cell.length_c   1.000
_cell.angle_alpha   90.00
_cell.angle_beta   90.00
_cell.angle_gamma   90.00
#
_symmetry.space_group_name_H-M   'P 1'
#
loop_
_entity.id
_entity.type
_entity.pdbx_description
1 polymer ?
#
loop_
_entity_poly.entity_id
_entity_poly.type
_entity_poly.pdbx_seq_one_letter_code
_entity_poly.pdbx_strand_id
1 'polypeptide(L)'
;MNRARNILLLILLGISIVFLIYAAVTLYHVSESFVLWNPELAPMQVPLLILSYGVILMLLGMFAIAMYLVLVSNKQNIFQTNTVRWLNRMGHLSLIAFSFMLIMFVYGYVKLGTELGLPGGYMIVAGGFLFLASNVFYFMGTLFRQAVAFKEENELTV
;
A
#
# COMPACT_ATOMS: atom_id res chain seq x y z
N MET A 1 -18.07 26.99 1.80
CA MET A 1 -16.89 26.11 1.96
C MET A 1 -16.98 24.77 1.21
N ASN A 2 -18.13 24.08 1.19
CA ASN A 2 -18.23 22.73 0.58
C ASN A 2 -18.15 22.67 -0.96
N ARG A 3 -18.65 23.69 -1.69
CA ARG A 3 -18.63 23.66 -3.17
C ARG A 3 -17.22 23.82 -3.76
N ALA A 4 -16.43 24.76 -3.23
CA ALA A 4 -15.03 24.95 -3.65
C ALA A 4 -14.17 23.71 -3.36
N ARG A 5 -14.37 23.07 -2.20
CA ARG A 5 -13.72 21.79 -1.87
C ARG A 5 -14.09 20.69 -2.85
N ASN A 6 -15.37 20.58 -3.24
CA ASN A 6 -15.83 19.56 -4.18
C ASN A 6 -15.30 19.79 -5.60
N ILE A 7 -15.24 21.06 -6.06
CA ILE A 7 -14.64 21.41 -7.35
C ILE A 7 -13.14 21.08 -7.35
N LEU A 8 -12.43 21.41 -6.28
CA LEU A 8 -11.01 21.08 -6.14
C LEU A 8 -10.77 19.56 -6.12
N LEU A 9 -11.64 18.80 -5.46
CA LEU A 9 -11.59 17.33 -5.48
C LEU A 9 -11.83 16.76 -6.89
N LEU A 10 -12.77 17.31 -7.65
CA LEU A 10 -13.03 16.89 -9.03
C LEU A 10 -11.84 17.20 -9.95
N ILE A 11 -11.21 18.37 -9.78
CA ILE A 11 -10.00 18.73 -10.54
C ILE A 11 -8.86 17.78 -10.18
N LEU A 12 -8.62 17.51 -8.90
CA LEU A 12 -7.60 16.57 -8.45
C LEU A 12 -7.87 15.15 -8.98
N LEU A 13 -9.13 14.71 -9.00
CA LEU A 13 -9.52 13.44 -9.58
C LEU A 13 -9.20 13.40 -11.09
N GLY A 14 -9.54 14.46 -11.82
CA GLY A 14 -9.23 14.58 -13.25
C GLY A 14 -7.73 14.54 -13.53
N ILE A 15 -6.94 15.30 -12.77
CA ILE A 15 -5.46 15.28 -12.85
C ILE A 15 -4.93 13.88 -12.52
N SER A 16 -5.50 13.20 -11.53
CA SER A 16 -5.10 11.84 -11.16
C SER A 16 -5.37 10.86 -12.30
N ILE A 17 -6.50 10.97 -12.99
CA ILE A 17 -6.81 10.12 -14.16
C ILE A 17 -5.82 10.38 -15.30
N VAL A 18 -5.54 11.64 -15.62
CA VAL A 18 -4.56 12.00 -16.66
C VAL A 18 -3.17 11.49 -16.30
N PHE A 19 -2.77 11.63 -15.03
CA PHE A 19 -1.51 11.10 -14.53
C PHE A 19 -1.44 9.57 -14.63
N LEU A 20 -2.53 8.85 -14.31
CA LEU A 20 -2.59 7.39 -14.45
C LEU A 20 -2.46 6.96 -15.91
N ILE A 21 -3.09 7.66 -16.85
CA ILE A 21 -2.96 7.40 -18.28
C ILE A 21 -1.51 7.63 -18.73
N TYR A 22 -0.92 8.77 -18.36
CA TYR A 22 0.47 9.09 -18.68
C TYR A 22 1.46 8.08 -18.09
N ALA A 23 1.25 7.69 -16.83
CA ALA A 23 2.04 6.66 -16.17
C ALA A 23 1.90 5.32 -16.92
N ALA A 24 0.69 4.91 -17.30
CA ALA A 24 0.48 3.67 -18.06
C ALA A 24 1.23 3.67 -19.40
N VAL A 25 1.19 4.78 -20.15
CA VAL A 25 1.94 4.93 -21.42
C VAL A 25 3.46 4.88 -21.18
N THR A 26 3.94 5.57 -20.15
CA THR A 26 5.38 5.58 -19.82
C THR A 26 5.86 4.19 -19.39
N LEU A 27 5.07 3.51 -18.56
CA LEU A 27 5.35 2.15 -18.10
C LEU A 27 5.33 1.15 -19.26
N TYR A 28 4.46 1.33 -20.25
CA TYR A 28 4.46 0.55 -21.48
C TYR A 28 5.78 0.70 -22.27
N HIS A 29 6.29 1.92 -22.45
CA HIS A 29 7.57 2.13 -23.13
C HIS A 29 8.78 1.59 -22.35
N VAL A 30 8.79 1.72 -21.02
CA VAL A 30 9.83 1.11 -20.17
C VAL A 30 9.78 -0.41 -20.28
N SER A 31 8.58 -0.98 -20.30
CA SER A 31 8.32 -2.39 -20.54
C SER A 31 8.93 -2.85 -21.88
N GLU A 32 8.66 -2.17 -23.00
CA GLU A 32 9.26 -2.48 -24.31
C GLU A 32 10.79 -2.49 -24.27
N SER A 33 11.40 -1.53 -23.57
CA SER A 33 12.87 -1.45 -23.44
C SER A 33 13.47 -2.65 -22.71
N PHE A 34 12.73 -3.25 -21.76
CA PHE A 34 13.13 -4.46 -21.04
C PHE A 34 13.02 -5.74 -21.89
N VAL A 35 12.12 -5.78 -22.89
CA VAL A 35 11.96 -6.93 -23.82
C VAL A 35 13.22 -7.15 -24.63
N LEU A 36 13.86 -6.06 -25.09
CA LEU A 36 15.05 -6.12 -25.93
C LEU A 36 16.19 -6.91 -25.27
N TRP A 37 16.24 -6.91 -23.94
CA TRP A 37 17.25 -7.63 -23.15
C TRP A 37 16.75 -8.97 -22.61
N ASN A 38 15.44 -9.17 -22.47
CA ASN A 38 14.82 -10.38 -21.89
C ASN A 38 13.51 -10.74 -22.62
N PRO A 39 13.59 -11.29 -23.85
CA PRO A 39 12.43 -11.51 -24.71
C PRO A 39 11.40 -12.51 -24.16
N GLU A 40 11.83 -13.39 -23.26
CA GLU A 40 10.99 -14.41 -22.60
C GLU A 40 9.93 -13.79 -21.66
N LEU A 41 10.15 -12.54 -21.22
CA LEU A 41 9.25 -11.81 -20.32
C LEU A 41 8.24 -10.91 -21.06
N ALA A 42 8.28 -10.86 -22.40
CA ALA A 42 7.48 -9.95 -23.23
C ALA A 42 5.96 -9.92 -22.94
N PRO A 43 5.26 -11.05 -22.69
CA PRO A 43 3.82 -11.01 -22.47
C PRO A 43 3.39 -10.59 -21.06
N MET A 44 4.32 -10.41 -20.12
CA MET A 44 4.01 -10.25 -18.69
C MET A 44 4.11 -8.81 -18.19
N GLN A 45 4.63 -7.92 -19.03
CA GLN A 45 5.31 -6.72 -18.58
C GLN A 45 4.38 -5.66 -18.01
N VAL A 46 3.36 -5.23 -18.73
CA VAL A 46 2.54 -4.10 -18.27
C VAL A 46 1.77 -4.42 -16.98
N PRO A 47 1.09 -5.58 -16.85
CA PRO A 47 0.35 -5.89 -15.62
C PRO A 47 1.26 -6.07 -14.40
N LEU A 48 2.39 -6.79 -14.51
CA LEU A 48 3.33 -6.96 -13.39
C LEU A 48 4.03 -5.66 -13.04
N LEU A 49 4.37 -4.83 -14.01
CA LEU A 49 5.03 -3.54 -13.75
C LEU A 49 4.07 -2.60 -13.00
N ILE A 50 2.82 -2.48 -13.45
CA ILE A 50 1.79 -1.68 -12.75
C ILE A 50 1.58 -2.17 -11.32
N LEU A 51 1.44 -3.48 -11.13
CA LEU A 51 1.24 -4.06 -9.80
C LEU A 51 2.46 -3.87 -8.89
N SER A 52 3.68 -4.01 -9.41
CA SER A 52 4.92 -3.83 -8.63
C SER A 52 5.12 -2.38 -8.21
N TYR A 53 4.86 -1.40 -9.09
CA TYR A 53 4.80 0.01 -8.69
C TYR A 53 3.68 0.29 -7.69
N GLY A 54 2.54 -0.39 -7.83
CA GLY A 54 1.45 -0.36 -6.84
C GLY A 54 1.94 -0.76 -5.45
N VAL A 55 2.69 -1.87 -5.34
CA VAL A 55 3.30 -2.31 -4.06
C VAL A 55 4.22 -1.23 -3.49
N ILE A 56 5.11 -0.67 -4.31
CA ILE A 56 6.05 0.38 -3.87
C ILE A 56 5.30 1.62 -3.38
N LEU A 57 4.26 2.06 -4.08
CA LEU A 57 3.44 3.21 -3.68
C LEU A 57 2.74 2.97 -2.34
N MET A 58 2.22 1.76 -2.10
CA MET A 58 1.62 1.42 -0.81
C MET A 58 2.66 1.44 0.32
N LEU A 59 3.87 0.93 0.07
CA LEU A 59 4.99 0.96 1.03
C LEU A 59 5.44 2.40 1.36
N LEU A 60 5.55 3.27 0.35
CA LEU A 60 5.85 4.68 0.55
C LEU A 60 4.74 5.39 1.34
N GLY A 61 3.48 5.06 1.06
CA GLY A 61 2.34 5.55 1.83
C GLY A 61 2.39 5.13 3.30
N MET A 62 2.73 3.86 3.56
CA MET A 62 2.93 3.37 4.93
C MET A 62 4.09 4.10 5.63
N PHE A 63 5.21 4.29 4.94
CA PHE A 63 6.36 5.02 5.47
C PHE A 63 6.00 6.47 5.82
N ALA A 64 5.25 7.16 4.95
CA ALA A 64 4.78 8.52 5.21
C ALA A 64 3.85 8.58 6.44
N ILE A 65 2.93 7.62 6.59
CA ILE A 65 2.06 7.54 7.78
C ILE A 65 2.89 7.25 9.04
N ALA A 66 3.87 6.36 8.98
CA ALA A 66 4.75 6.05 10.10
C ALA A 66 5.53 7.29 10.56
N MET A 67 6.14 8.03 9.62
CA MET A 67 6.83 9.29 9.92
C MET A 67 5.88 10.33 10.52
N TYR A 68 4.66 10.45 9.98
CA TYR A 68 3.64 11.33 10.55
C TYR A 68 3.28 10.94 11.99
N LEU A 69 3.09 9.65 12.28
CA LEU A 69 2.81 9.16 13.63
C LEU A 69 3.96 9.46 14.60
N VAL A 70 5.21 9.31 14.18
CA VAL A 70 6.39 9.69 15.00
C VAL A 70 6.37 11.19 15.32
N LEU A 71 6.08 12.04 14.34
CA LEU A 71 5.98 13.49 14.56
C LEU A 71 4.84 13.87 15.51
N VAL A 72 3.68 13.21 15.39
CA VAL A 72 2.54 13.43 16.29
C VAL A 72 2.86 12.94 17.70
N SER A 73 3.47 11.76 17.82
CA SER A 73 3.91 11.17 19.08
C SER A 73 4.85 12.07 19.88
N ASN A 74 5.72 12.82 19.19
CA ASN A 74 6.65 13.74 19.86
C ASN A 74 5.97 15.04 20.34
N LYS A 75 4.82 15.40 19.79
CA LYS A 75 4.15 16.69 20.04
C LYS A 75 2.87 16.57 20.86
N GLN A 76 2.26 15.40 20.90
CA GLN A 76 0.93 15.16 21.47
C GLN A 76 0.84 13.80 22.16
N ASN A 77 -0.24 13.60 22.93
CA ASN A 77 -0.52 12.32 23.54
C ASN A 77 -0.79 11.27 22.46
N ILE A 78 -0.03 10.18 22.47
CA ILE A 78 -0.11 9.06 21.52
C ILE A 78 -1.48 8.37 21.54
N PHE A 79 -2.14 8.37 22.70
CA PHE A 79 -3.45 7.73 22.93
C PHE A 79 -4.59 8.63 22.44
N GLN A 80 -4.67 8.81 21.13
CA GLN A 80 -5.79 9.47 20.46
C GLN A 80 -6.45 8.52 19.47
N THR A 81 -7.76 8.70 19.27
CA THR A 81 -8.56 7.96 18.27
C THR A 81 -8.00 8.10 16.84
N ASN A 82 -7.32 9.22 16.56
CA ASN A 82 -6.64 9.43 15.28
C ASN A 82 -5.46 8.46 15.07
N THR A 83 -4.69 8.15 16.12
CA THR A 83 -3.58 7.18 16.05
C THR A 83 -4.08 5.79 15.62
N VAL A 84 -5.18 5.34 16.21
CA VAL A 84 -5.86 4.08 15.83
C VAL A 84 -6.26 4.10 14.36
N ARG A 85 -6.81 5.21 13.87
CA ARG A 85 -7.19 5.36 12.47
C ARG A 85 -5.99 5.26 11.53
N TRP A 86 -4.85 5.87 11.90
CA TRP A 86 -3.63 5.81 11.10
C TRP A 86 -3.00 4.41 11.09
N LEU A 87 -2.95 3.72 12.24
CA LEU A 87 -2.51 2.32 12.31
C LEU A 87 -3.38 1.40 11.43
N ASN A 88 -4.70 1.55 11.48
CA ASN A 88 -5.60 0.79 10.61
C ASN A 88 -5.36 1.09 9.12
N ARG A 89 -5.09 2.35 8.76
CA ARG A 89 -4.72 2.72 7.39
C ARG A 89 -3.44 2.04 6.94
N MET A 90 -2.42 1.95 7.80
CA MET A 90 -1.20 1.17 7.48
C MET A 90 -1.51 -0.32 7.29
N GLY A 91 -2.39 -0.89 8.12
CA GLY A 91 -2.89 -2.25 7.95
C GLY A 91 -3.57 -2.48 6.59
N HIS A 92 -4.43 -1.55 6.17
CA HIS A 92 -5.08 -1.59 4.85
C HIS A 92 -4.08 -1.47 3.69
N LEU A 93 -3.13 -0.52 3.75
CA LEU A 93 -2.11 -0.37 2.71
C LEU A 93 -1.25 -1.63 2.57
N SER A 94 -0.86 -2.24 3.68
CA SER A 94 -0.11 -3.50 3.69
C SER A 94 -0.92 -4.65 3.07
N LEU A 95 -2.23 -4.70 3.34
CA LEU A 95 -3.12 -5.71 2.76
C LEU A 95 -3.33 -5.52 1.26
N ILE A 96 -3.45 -4.27 0.80
CA ILE A 96 -3.54 -3.94 -0.64
C ILE A 96 -2.24 -4.32 -1.35
N ALA A 97 -1.08 -3.98 -0.76
CA ALA A 97 0.23 -4.38 -1.28
C ALA A 97 0.37 -5.92 -1.35
N PHE A 98 -0.06 -6.63 -0.31
CA PHE A 98 -0.12 -8.09 -0.32
C PHE A 98 -0.99 -8.62 -1.46
N SER A 99 -2.16 -7.99 -1.69
CA SER A 99 -3.07 -8.40 -2.75
C SER A 99 -2.45 -8.22 -4.15
N PHE A 100 -1.73 -7.13 -4.38
CA PHE A 100 -0.95 -6.94 -5.61
C PHE A 100 0.15 -8.00 -5.76
N MET A 101 0.90 -8.31 -4.70
CA MET A 101 1.90 -9.39 -4.72
C MET A 101 1.29 -10.74 -5.04
N LEU A 102 0.13 -11.06 -4.45
CA LEU A 102 -0.57 -12.32 -4.70
C LEU A 102 -1.03 -12.40 -6.16
N ILE A 103 -1.61 -11.32 -6.70
CA ILE A 103 -2.02 -11.27 -8.11
C ILE A 103 -0.81 -11.43 -9.03
N MET A 104 0.31 -10.74 -8.75
CA MET A 104 1.55 -10.90 -9.52
C MET A 104 2.08 -12.32 -9.48
N PHE A 105 2.06 -12.98 -8.32
CA PHE A 105 2.50 -14.36 -8.17
C PHE A 105 1.61 -15.32 -8.97
N VAL A 106 0.28 -15.22 -8.82
CA VAL A 106 -0.67 -16.08 -9.55
C VAL A 106 -0.55 -15.86 -11.05
N TYR A 107 -0.51 -14.61 -11.49
CA TYR A 107 -0.33 -14.27 -12.90
C TYR A 107 1.01 -14.78 -13.44
N GLY A 108 2.07 -14.61 -12.64
CA GLY A 108 3.40 -15.15 -12.89
C GLY A 108 3.39 -16.65 -13.13
N TYR A 109 2.84 -17.38 -12.17
CA TYR A 109 2.76 -18.84 -12.18
C TYR A 109 1.88 -19.36 -13.32
N VAL A 110 0.77 -18.70 -13.65
CA VAL A 110 -0.10 -19.11 -14.77
C VAL A 110 0.62 -18.98 -16.12
N LYS A 111 1.52 -18.00 -16.27
CA LYS A 111 2.22 -17.75 -17.54
C LYS A 111 3.54 -18.50 -17.69
N LEU A 112 4.30 -18.67 -16.60
CA LEU A 112 5.63 -19.29 -16.61
C LEU A 112 5.67 -20.65 -15.91
N GLY A 113 4.61 -21.05 -15.22
CA GLY A 113 4.57 -22.30 -14.46
C GLY A 113 5.71 -22.40 -13.46
N THR A 114 6.46 -23.50 -13.53
CA THR A 114 7.62 -23.77 -12.67
C THR A 114 8.84 -22.90 -13.00
N GLU A 115 8.89 -22.25 -14.16
CA GLU A 115 9.99 -21.36 -14.56
C GLU A 115 9.96 -20.03 -13.78
N LEU A 116 8.89 -19.75 -13.04
CA LEU A 116 8.84 -18.64 -12.09
C LEU A 116 9.96 -18.73 -11.04
N GLY A 117 10.44 -19.94 -10.74
CA GLY A 117 11.68 -20.21 -10.03
C GLY A 117 11.91 -19.39 -8.77
N LEU A 118 13.16 -18.92 -8.61
CA LEU A 118 13.60 -18.12 -7.47
C LEU A 118 12.83 -16.78 -7.31
N PRO A 119 12.54 -16.02 -8.38
CA PRO A 119 11.68 -14.82 -8.30
C PRO A 119 10.31 -15.08 -7.66
N GLY A 120 9.65 -16.18 -8.02
CA GLY A 120 8.38 -16.59 -7.40
C GLY A 120 8.50 -16.85 -5.90
N GLY A 121 9.59 -17.49 -5.47
CA GLY A 121 9.90 -17.70 -4.06
C GLY A 121 10.04 -16.39 -3.29
N TYR A 122 10.76 -15.41 -3.84
CA TYR A 122 10.87 -14.08 -3.22
C TYR A 122 9.53 -13.36 -3.11
N MET A 123 8.66 -13.49 -4.13
CA MET A 123 7.32 -12.91 -4.08
C MET A 123 6.47 -13.51 -2.96
N ILE A 124 6.53 -14.83 -2.74
CA ILE A 124 5.82 -15.50 -1.65
C ILE A 124 6.32 -14.99 -0.30
N VAL A 125 7.64 -14.95 -0.10
CA VAL A 125 8.23 -14.51 1.17
C VAL A 125 7.87 -13.05 1.46
N ALA A 126 8.06 -12.15 0.49
CA ALA A 126 7.70 -10.75 0.64
C ALA A 126 6.18 -10.55 0.83
N GLY A 127 5.35 -11.32 0.12
CA GLY A 127 3.90 -11.36 0.33
C GLY A 127 3.53 -11.79 1.75
N GLY A 128 4.18 -12.84 2.27
CA GLY A 128 4.01 -13.30 3.65
C GLY A 128 4.34 -12.22 4.66
N PHE A 129 5.43 -11.47 4.46
CA PHE A 129 5.77 -10.32 5.30
C PHE A 129 4.71 -9.21 5.25
N LEU A 130 4.19 -8.87 4.07
CA LEU A 130 3.12 -7.86 3.93
C LEU A 130 1.81 -8.29 4.61
N PHE A 131 1.47 -9.57 4.51
CA PHE A 131 0.31 -10.13 5.19
C PHE A 131 0.49 -10.10 6.71
N LEU A 132 1.65 -10.56 7.21
CA LEU A 132 1.98 -10.50 8.63
C LEU A 132 1.94 -9.06 9.15
N ALA A 133 2.58 -8.13 8.44
CA ALA A 133 2.61 -6.72 8.80
C ALA A 133 1.19 -6.13 8.89
N SER A 134 0.29 -6.48 7.97
CA SER A 134 -1.11 -6.05 8.03
C SER A 134 -1.80 -6.50 9.32
N ASN A 135 -1.63 -7.77 9.69
CA ASN A 135 -2.18 -8.32 10.94
C ASN A 135 -1.60 -7.62 12.17
N VAL A 136 -0.29 -7.37 12.18
CA VAL A 136 0.39 -6.65 13.27
C VAL A 136 -0.19 -5.22 13.41
N PHE A 137 -0.38 -4.50 12.31
CA PHE A 137 -0.98 -3.16 12.36
C PHE A 137 -2.43 -3.15 12.87
N TYR A 138 -3.25 -4.11 12.43
CA TYR A 138 -4.63 -4.22 12.97
C TYR A 138 -4.65 -4.61 14.44
N PHE A 139 -3.76 -5.52 14.86
CA PHE A 139 -3.63 -5.91 16.25
C PHE A 139 -3.22 -4.70 17.11
N MET A 140 -2.17 -3.97 16.70
CA MET A 140 -1.76 -2.73 17.37
C MET A 140 -2.90 -1.70 17.39
N GLY A 141 -3.61 -1.50 16.28
CA GLY A 141 -4.77 -0.60 16.22
C GLY A 141 -5.86 -0.98 17.22
N THR A 142 -6.08 -2.29 17.44
CA THR A 142 -7.05 -2.80 18.42
C THR A 142 -6.58 -2.55 19.85
N LEU A 143 -5.32 -2.83 20.16
CA LEU A 143 -4.74 -2.54 21.48
C LEU A 143 -4.82 -1.05 21.83
N PHE A 144 -4.47 -0.18 20.87
CA PHE A 144 -4.55 1.26 21.07
C PHE A 144 -5.99 1.73 21.26
N ARG A 145 -6.96 1.13 20.55
CA ARG A 145 -8.38 1.45 20.74
C ARG A 145 -8.84 1.12 22.16
N GLN A 146 -8.46 -0.05 22.67
CA GLN A 146 -8.78 -0.45 24.05
C GLN A 146 -8.10 0.48 25.06
N ALA A 147 -6.84 0.83 24.84
CA ALA A 147 -6.12 1.77 25.71
C ALA A 147 -6.75 3.17 25.73
N VAL A 148 -7.17 3.68 24.57
CA VAL A 148 -7.89 4.96 24.48
C VAL A 148 -9.23 4.89 25.22
N ALA A 149 -10.01 3.82 25.02
CA ALA A 149 -11.29 3.64 25.72
C ALA A 149 -11.11 3.57 27.24
N PHE A 150 -10.11 2.80 27.71
CA PHE A 150 -9.78 2.72 29.14
C PHE A 150 -9.39 4.08 29.72
N LYS A 151 -8.59 4.85 28.98
CA LYS A 151 -8.20 6.20 29.38
C LYS A 151 -9.43 7.13 29.48
N GLU A 152 -10.30 7.12 28.49
CA GLU A 152 -11.54 7.94 28.49
C GLU A 152 -12.48 7.55 29.65
N GLU A 153 -12.63 6.26 29.94
CA GLU A 153 -13.50 5.77 31.03
C GLU A 153 -12.95 6.13 32.43
N ASN A 154 -11.64 6.05 32.63
CA ASN A 154 -11.02 6.30 33.94
C ASN A 154 -10.57 7.76 34.17
N GLU A 155 -10.41 8.58 33.12
CA GLU A 155 -10.19 10.02 33.28
C GLU A 155 -11.50 10.79 33.59
N LEU A 156 -12.68 10.20 33.31
CA LEU A 156 -13.98 10.79 33.67
C LEU A 156 -14.41 10.52 35.13
N THR A 157 -13.64 9.71 35.87
CA THR A 157 -13.99 9.27 37.24
C THR A 157 -13.15 9.91 38.35
N VAL A 158 -12.35 10.95 38.02
CA VAL A 158 -11.65 11.79 39.01
C VAL A 158 -12.20 13.22 39.00
#